data_AF-X1F4Q6-F1
#
_entry.id   AF-X1F4Q6-F1
#
_cell.length_a   1.000
_cell.length_b   1.000
_cell.length_c   1.000
_cell.angle_alpha   90.00
_cell.angle_beta   90.00
_cell.angle_gamma   90.00
#
_symmetry.space_group_name_H-M   'P 1'
#
loop_
_entity.id
_entity.type
_entity.pdbx_description
1 polymer ?
#
loop_
_entity_poly.entity_id
_entity_poly.type
_entity_poly.pdbx_seq_one_letter_code
_entity_poly.pdbx_strand_id
1 'polypeptide(L)'
;MVKKSDLKKLNSIMQEGNEFKNLRKYNKAVEKYFEALRFVEEKAKEPEEREDETANIKSQIDQIYSVEIIDIIETGNNFINNNDFDNAYKTFDEAGRIADKIVDKGLRDYEVNEINYIINKTKIEESLFQAEAVKKKEQYDRAISMLRDTLNAAKEFYMEDLESELIKKIENSINETYSIKVNLLVEKANQLKVSGNL
;
A
#
# COMPACT_ATOMS: atom_id res chain seq x y z
N MET A 1 9.24 7.42 -42.97
CA MET A 1 7.78 7.26 -43.23
C MET A 1 7.40 5.79 -43.25
N VAL A 2 6.86 5.32 -42.13
CA VAL A 2 6.30 3.97 -41.98
C VAL A 2 5.11 3.76 -42.93
N LYS A 3 4.96 2.55 -43.50
CA LYS A 3 3.83 2.25 -44.39
C LYS A 3 2.53 2.23 -43.60
N LYS A 4 1.43 2.69 -44.19
CA LYS A 4 0.08 2.65 -43.57
C LYS A 4 -0.32 1.25 -43.07
N SER A 5 0.14 0.19 -43.74
CA SER A 5 -0.07 -1.20 -43.31
C SER A 5 0.64 -1.54 -41.99
N ASP A 6 1.83 -0.98 -41.78
CA ASP A 6 2.66 -1.26 -40.61
C ASP A 6 2.11 -0.51 -39.39
N LEU A 7 1.65 0.75 -39.57
CA LEU A 7 0.93 1.50 -38.53
C LEU A 7 -0.36 0.77 -38.09
N LYS A 8 -1.13 0.23 -39.03
CA LYS A 8 -2.33 -0.55 -38.70
C LYS A 8 -2.00 -1.78 -37.85
N LYS A 9 -0.90 -2.47 -38.18
CA LYS A 9 -0.47 -3.66 -37.42
C LYS A 9 0.05 -3.29 -36.02
N LEU A 10 0.86 -2.23 -35.90
CA LEU A 10 1.32 -1.72 -34.61
C LEU A 10 0.15 -1.37 -33.69
N ASN A 11 -0.82 -0.61 -34.21
CA ASN A 11 -2.03 -0.25 -33.46
C ASN A 11 -2.84 -1.47 -33.01
N SER A 12 -2.93 -2.51 -33.84
CA SER A 12 -3.60 -3.77 -33.48
C SER A 12 -2.92 -4.45 -32.29
N ILE A 13 -1.59 -4.53 -32.29
CA ILE A 13 -0.81 -5.14 -31.19
C ILE A 13 -1.01 -4.35 -29.90
N MET A 14 -0.95 -3.01 -29.97
CA MET A 14 -1.18 -2.14 -28.82
C MET A 14 -2.61 -2.24 -28.29
N GLN A 15 -3.61 -2.37 -29.18
CA GLN A 15 -4.99 -2.58 -28.80
C GLN A 15 -5.17 -3.89 -28.02
N GLU A 16 -4.60 -5.00 -28.50
CA GLU A 16 -4.62 -6.27 -27.77
C GLU A 16 -3.96 -6.14 -26.38
N GLY A 17 -2.86 -5.39 -26.29
CA GLY A 17 -2.22 -5.06 -25.01
C GLY A 17 -3.16 -4.33 -24.06
N ASN A 18 -3.90 -3.33 -24.56
CA ASN A 18 -4.91 -2.61 -23.77
C ASN A 18 -6.09 -3.49 -23.36
N GLU A 19 -6.53 -4.41 -24.22
CA GLU A 19 -7.57 -5.38 -23.89
C GLU A 19 -7.12 -6.29 -22.73
N PHE A 20 -5.88 -6.78 -22.76
CA PHE A 20 -5.32 -7.54 -21.63
C PHE A 20 -5.20 -6.71 -20.35
N LYS A 21 -4.78 -5.44 -20.46
CA LYS A 21 -4.72 -4.50 -19.31
C LYS A 21 -6.10 -4.34 -18.67
N ASN A 22 -7.13 -4.09 -19.47
CA ASN A 22 -8.51 -3.93 -18.97
C ASN A 22 -9.07 -5.21 -18.33
N LEU A 23 -8.57 -6.37 -18.74
CA LEU A 23 -8.89 -7.66 -18.12
C LEU A 23 -7.99 -8.01 -16.92
N ARG A 24 -7.17 -7.06 -16.44
CA ARG A 24 -6.18 -7.24 -15.36
C ARG A 24 -5.19 -8.38 -15.61
N LYS A 25 -4.90 -8.67 -16.89
CA LYS A 25 -3.90 -9.66 -17.32
C LYS A 25 -2.58 -8.94 -17.63
N TYR A 26 -2.00 -8.32 -16.61
CA TYR A 26 -0.88 -7.38 -16.74
C TYR A 26 0.33 -7.97 -17.48
N ASN A 27 0.78 -9.17 -17.10
CA ASN A 27 1.87 -9.86 -17.81
C ASN A 27 1.60 -10.01 -19.32
N LYS A 28 0.37 -10.36 -19.71
CA LYS A 28 0.00 -10.49 -21.14
C LYS A 28 -0.07 -9.13 -21.84
N ALA A 29 -0.51 -8.09 -21.14
CA ALA A 29 -0.49 -6.74 -21.66
C ALA A 29 0.95 -6.30 -21.95
N VAL A 30 1.86 -6.47 -20.99
CA VAL A 30 3.29 -6.17 -21.14
C VAL A 30 3.93 -6.97 -22.28
N GLU A 31 3.63 -8.27 -22.40
CA GLU A 31 4.10 -9.10 -23.52
C GLU A 31 3.71 -8.51 -24.89
N LYS A 32 2.48 -7.99 -25.01
CA LYS A 32 2.00 -7.34 -26.24
C LYS A 32 2.72 -6.02 -26.51
N TYR A 33 3.01 -5.23 -25.50
CA TYR A 33 3.81 -4.02 -25.70
C TYR A 33 5.29 -4.32 -26.03
N PHE A 34 5.87 -5.41 -25.50
CA PHE A 34 7.18 -5.89 -25.98
C PHE A 34 7.13 -6.40 -27.44
N GLU A 35 6.02 -7.01 -27.86
CA GLU A 35 5.78 -7.32 -29.28
C GLU A 35 5.75 -6.04 -30.13
N ALA A 36 5.08 -4.99 -29.66
CA ALA A 36 5.05 -3.69 -30.32
C ALA A 36 6.45 -3.05 -30.43
N LEU A 37 7.28 -3.13 -29.38
CA LEU A 37 8.67 -2.65 -29.41
C LEU A 37 9.50 -3.34 -30.49
N ARG A 38 9.46 -4.67 -30.55
CA ARG A 38 10.15 -5.44 -31.60
C ARG A 38 9.67 -5.06 -32.99
N PHE A 39 8.36 -4.85 -33.14
CA PHE A 39 7.78 -4.43 -34.41
C PHE A 39 8.29 -3.06 -34.87
N VAL A 40 8.35 -2.08 -33.96
CA VAL A 40 8.91 -0.75 -34.24
C VAL A 40 10.39 -0.84 -34.62
N GLU A 41 11.18 -1.60 -33.87
CA GLU A 41 12.61 -1.79 -34.14
C GLU A 41 12.87 -2.37 -35.54
N GLU A 42 12.05 -3.32 -35.98
CA GLU A 42 12.18 -3.95 -37.31
C GLU A 42 11.67 -3.10 -38.47
N LYS A 43 10.66 -2.24 -38.25
CA LYS A 43 9.90 -1.60 -39.34
C LYS A 43 10.15 -0.10 -39.47
N ALA A 44 10.48 0.60 -38.38
CA ALA A 44 10.76 2.03 -38.42
C ALA A 44 12.13 2.28 -39.05
N LYS A 45 12.16 2.96 -40.19
CA LYS A 45 13.39 3.24 -40.94
C LYS A 45 14.12 4.47 -40.45
N GLU A 46 13.37 5.50 -40.05
CA GLU A 46 13.93 6.75 -39.56
C GLU A 46 14.28 6.62 -38.07
N PRO A 47 15.51 6.99 -37.65
CA PRO A 47 15.92 6.89 -36.25
C PRO A 47 15.02 7.67 -35.28
N GLU A 48 14.64 8.89 -35.63
CA GLU A 48 13.77 9.75 -34.80
C GLU A 48 12.38 9.14 -34.61
N GLU A 49 11.74 8.69 -35.70
CA GLU A 49 10.43 8.01 -35.68
C GLU A 49 10.48 6.74 -34.80
N ARG A 50 11.61 6.01 -34.83
CA ARG A 50 11.80 4.82 -34.00
C ARG A 50 11.95 5.18 -32.52
N GLU A 51 12.68 6.24 -32.22
CA GLU A 51 12.91 6.70 -30.85
C GLU A 51 11.62 7.16 -30.19
N ASP A 52 10.83 7.99 -30.87
CA ASP A 52 9.55 8.50 -30.38
C ASP A 52 8.55 7.36 -30.10
N GLU A 53 8.38 6.43 -31.05
CA GLU A 53 7.47 5.29 -30.88
C GLU A 53 7.94 4.33 -29.78
N THR A 54 9.24 4.10 -29.67
CA THR A 54 9.82 3.28 -28.60
C THR A 54 9.59 3.92 -27.23
N ALA A 55 9.77 5.24 -27.11
CA ALA A 55 9.53 5.97 -25.87
C ALA A 55 8.04 5.91 -25.46
N ASN A 56 7.14 6.12 -26.42
CA ASN A 56 5.70 6.01 -26.19
C ASN A 56 5.29 4.61 -25.72
N ILE A 57 5.80 3.55 -26.36
CA ILE A 57 5.49 2.18 -25.95
C ILE A 57 6.05 1.85 -24.56
N LYS A 58 7.28 2.28 -24.24
CA LYS A 58 7.84 2.11 -22.90
C LYS A 58 7.00 2.81 -21.83
N SER A 59 6.54 4.03 -22.12
CA SER A 59 5.61 4.76 -21.24
C SER A 59 4.31 3.97 -20.99
N GLN A 60 3.77 3.30 -22.00
CA GLN A 60 2.59 2.43 -21.84
C GLN A 60 2.89 1.18 -20.97
N ILE A 61 4.08 0.60 -21.06
CA ILE A 61 4.51 -0.51 -20.19
C ILE A 61 4.61 -0.04 -18.74
N ASP A 62 5.26 1.10 -18.51
CA ASP A 62 5.40 1.69 -17.18
C ASP A 62 4.02 2.00 -16.55
N GLN A 63 3.07 2.50 -17.35
CA GLN A 63 1.68 2.70 -16.91
C GLN A 63 0.96 1.38 -16.55
N ILE A 64 1.24 0.27 -17.24
CA ILE A 64 0.67 -1.03 -16.88
C ILE A 64 1.17 -1.47 -15.51
N TYR A 65 2.47 -1.32 -15.23
CA TYR A 65 3.02 -1.65 -13.93
C TYR A 65 2.45 -0.79 -12.81
N SER A 66 2.27 0.51 -13.03
CA SER A 66 1.59 1.41 -12.08
C SER A 66 0.16 0.94 -11.77
N VAL A 67 -0.63 0.55 -12.79
CA VAL A 67 -1.97 0.01 -12.58
C VAL A 67 -1.94 -1.34 -11.84
N GLU A 68 -0.99 -2.21 -12.13
CA GLU A 68 -0.80 -3.48 -11.42
C GLU A 68 -0.48 -3.25 -9.93
N ILE A 69 0.38 -2.26 -9.62
CA ILE A 69 0.71 -1.87 -8.24
C ILE A 69 -0.54 -1.43 -7.48
N ILE A 70 -1.42 -0.64 -8.09
CA ILE A 70 -2.69 -0.19 -7.47
C ILE A 70 -3.55 -1.40 -7.06
N ASP A 71 -3.71 -2.38 -7.95
CA ASP A 71 -4.48 -3.60 -7.67
C ASP A 71 -3.85 -4.47 -6.57
N ILE A 72 -2.51 -4.56 -6.55
CA ILE A 72 -1.75 -5.26 -5.50
C ILE A 72 -1.95 -4.55 -4.15
N ILE A 73 -1.87 -3.21 -4.12
CA ILE A 73 -2.12 -2.41 -2.92
C ILE A 73 -3.56 -2.62 -2.40
N GLU A 74 -4.56 -2.62 -3.28
CA GLU A 74 -5.95 -2.93 -2.92
C GLU A 74 -6.07 -4.31 -2.24
N THR A 75 -5.36 -5.31 -2.78
CA THR A 75 -5.28 -6.65 -2.19
C THR A 75 -4.61 -6.62 -0.82
N GLY A 76 -3.50 -5.89 -0.66
CA GLY A 76 -2.82 -5.71 0.63
C GLY A 76 -3.73 -5.07 1.68
N ASN A 77 -4.50 -4.04 1.31
CA ASN A 77 -5.48 -3.41 2.18
C ASN A 77 -6.60 -4.36 2.61
N ASN A 78 -7.02 -5.28 1.73
CA ASN A 78 -7.98 -6.32 2.10
C ASN A 78 -7.43 -7.28 3.16
N PHE A 79 -6.15 -7.62 3.12
CA PHE A 79 -5.51 -8.40 4.19
C PHE A 79 -5.48 -7.63 5.52
N ILE A 80 -5.15 -6.33 5.50
CA ILE A 80 -5.19 -5.45 6.68
C ILE A 80 -6.58 -5.43 7.32
N ASN A 81 -7.64 -5.26 6.52
CA ASN A 81 -9.03 -5.27 7.00
C ASN A 81 -9.41 -6.57 7.70
N ASN A 82 -8.73 -7.68 7.36
CA ASN A 82 -8.88 -8.98 8.01
C ASN A 82 -7.90 -9.23 9.17
N ASN A 83 -7.09 -8.21 9.54
CA ASN A 83 -5.99 -8.29 10.50
C ASN A 83 -4.89 -9.30 10.12
N ASP A 84 -4.74 -9.60 8.82
CA ASP A 84 -3.72 -10.48 8.27
C ASP A 84 -2.51 -9.66 7.78
N PHE A 85 -1.78 -9.08 8.74
CA PHE A 85 -0.67 -8.17 8.44
C PHE A 85 0.49 -8.88 7.71
N ASP A 86 0.73 -10.15 8.01
CA ASP A 86 1.79 -10.93 7.36
C ASP A 86 1.58 -11.03 5.84
N ASN A 87 0.36 -11.32 5.40
CA ASN A 87 0.05 -11.38 3.97
C ASN A 87 -0.05 -9.97 3.35
N ALA A 88 -0.46 -8.96 4.10
CA ALA A 88 -0.39 -7.57 3.65
C ALA A 88 1.06 -7.16 3.29
N TYR A 89 2.03 -7.41 4.18
CA TYR A 89 3.43 -7.05 3.91
C TYR A 89 4.03 -7.82 2.74
N LYS A 90 3.73 -9.12 2.59
CA LYS A 90 4.16 -9.88 1.40
C LYS A 90 3.61 -9.29 0.10
N THR A 91 2.37 -8.82 0.16
CA THR A 91 1.70 -8.19 -0.98
C THR A 91 2.36 -6.84 -1.32
N PHE A 92 2.73 -6.04 -0.32
CA PHE A 92 3.46 -4.78 -0.57
C PHE A 92 4.91 -5.01 -1.05
N ASP A 93 5.58 -6.08 -0.62
CA ASP A 93 6.88 -6.47 -1.18
C ASP A 93 6.74 -6.84 -2.67
N GLU A 94 5.65 -7.51 -3.06
CA GLU A 94 5.35 -7.76 -4.47
C GLU A 94 5.15 -6.46 -5.24
N ALA A 95 4.39 -5.50 -4.70
CA ALA A 95 4.23 -4.17 -5.30
C ALA A 95 5.59 -3.48 -5.54
N GLY A 96 6.50 -3.55 -4.56
CA GLY A 96 7.86 -3.02 -4.70
C GLY A 96 8.63 -3.66 -5.86
N ARG A 97 8.54 -4.99 -6.02
CA ARG A 97 9.16 -5.71 -7.14
C ARG A 97 8.54 -5.36 -8.50
N ILE A 98 7.26 -4.99 -8.55
CA ILE A 98 6.64 -4.48 -9.77
C ILE A 98 7.14 -3.06 -10.06
N ALA A 99 7.26 -2.20 -9.04
CA ALA A 99 7.79 -0.84 -9.20
C ALA A 99 9.23 -0.84 -9.75
N ASP A 100 10.07 -1.80 -9.34
CA ASP A 100 11.43 -1.96 -9.87
C ASP A 100 11.50 -2.20 -11.39
N LYS A 101 10.41 -2.67 -12.00
CA LYS A 101 10.32 -2.88 -13.45
C LYS A 101 10.02 -1.60 -14.23
N ILE A 102 9.57 -0.54 -13.56
CA ILE A 102 9.27 0.75 -14.17
C ILE A 102 10.58 1.42 -14.58
N VAL A 103 10.69 1.78 -15.86
CA VAL A 103 11.90 2.40 -16.41
C VAL A 103 11.94 3.88 -16.07
N ASP A 104 10.81 4.59 -16.25
CA ASP A 104 10.70 6.00 -15.88
C ASP A 104 11.02 6.21 -14.40
N LYS A 105 12.09 6.96 -14.13
CA LYS A 105 12.58 7.16 -12.77
C LYS A 105 11.58 7.95 -11.92
N GLY A 106 10.94 8.96 -12.50
CA GLY A 106 10.00 9.82 -11.75
C GLY A 106 8.80 9.01 -11.27
N LEU A 107 8.22 8.21 -12.16
CA LEU A 107 7.11 7.32 -11.84
C LEU A 107 7.53 6.22 -10.87
N ARG A 108 8.68 5.57 -11.08
CA ARG A 108 9.19 4.55 -10.14
C ARG A 108 9.37 5.12 -8.74
N ASP A 109 10.03 6.27 -8.62
CA ASP A 109 10.28 6.91 -7.33
C ASP A 109 8.95 7.30 -6.66
N TYR A 110 7.95 7.76 -7.44
CA TYR A 110 6.59 8.01 -6.95
C TYR A 110 5.94 6.74 -6.39
N GLU A 111 5.88 5.65 -7.18
CA GLU A 111 5.26 4.38 -6.75
C GLU A 111 5.95 3.80 -5.50
N VAL A 112 7.28 3.84 -5.45
CA VAL A 112 8.05 3.37 -4.28
C VAL A 112 7.72 4.20 -3.04
N ASN A 113 7.56 5.52 -3.17
CA ASN A 113 7.19 6.37 -2.05
C ASN A 113 5.77 6.07 -1.54
N GLU A 114 4.80 5.87 -2.44
CA GLU A 114 3.44 5.48 -2.08
C GLU A 114 3.41 4.11 -1.36
N ILE A 115 4.13 3.12 -1.89
CA ILE A 115 4.26 1.80 -1.25
C ILE A 115 4.88 1.92 0.15
N ASN A 116 5.95 2.70 0.30
CA ASN A 116 6.60 2.91 1.59
C ASN A 116 5.69 3.64 2.59
N TYR A 117 4.92 4.62 2.13
CA TYR A 117 3.93 5.31 2.94
C TYR A 117 2.90 4.32 3.48
N ILE A 118 2.35 3.46 2.62
CA ILE A 118 1.36 2.44 3.00
C ILE A 118 1.97 1.45 4.00
N ILE A 119 3.16 0.92 3.74
CA ILE A 119 3.86 0.00 4.65
C ILE A 119 4.00 0.61 6.05
N ASN A 120 4.42 1.88 6.13
CA ASN A 120 4.60 2.56 7.42
C ASN A 120 3.27 2.81 8.13
N LYS A 121 2.22 3.18 7.39
CA LYS A 121 0.86 3.26 7.93
C LYS A 121 0.41 1.90 8.49
N THR A 122 0.63 0.81 7.75
CA THR A 122 0.28 -0.56 8.19
C THR A 122 0.99 -0.96 9.48
N LYS A 123 2.27 -0.60 9.66
CA LYS A 123 3.00 -0.86 10.91
C LYS A 123 2.34 -0.20 12.12
N ILE A 124 1.81 1.00 11.97
CA ILE A 124 1.11 1.72 13.03
C ILE A 124 -0.22 1.01 13.35
N GLU A 125 -0.97 0.62 12.31
CA GLU A 125 -2.24 -0.12 12.47
C GLU A 125 -2.03 -1.49 13.13
N GLU A 126 -0.99 -2.21 12.75
CA GLU A 126 -0.59 -3.47 13.38
C GLU A 126 -0.22 -3.26 14.86
N SER A 127 0.58 -2.25 15.16
CA SER A 127 0.99 -1.94 16.54
C SER A 127 -0.22 -1.59 17.41
N LEU A 128 -1.19 -0.85 16.87
CA LEU A 128 -2.47 -0.59 17.54
C LEU A 128 -3.24 -1.89 17.76
N PHE A 129 -3.36 -2.76 16.75
CA PHE A 129 -4.04 -4.05 16.86
C PHE A 129 -3.42 -4.94 17.96
N GLN A 130 -2.09 -5.01 18.00
CA GLN A 130 -1.37 -5.77 19.01
C GLN A 130 -1.60 -5.21 20.43
N ALA A 131 -1.58 -3.88 20.59
CA ALA A 131 -1.84 -3.24 21.88
C ALA A 131 -3.29 -3.50 22.35
N GLU A 132 -4.26 -3.47 21.44
CA GLU A 132 -5.65 -3.85 21.70
C GLU A 132 -5.79 -5.32 22.12
N ALA A 133 -5.03 -6.22 21.50
CA ALA A 133 -5.01 -7.63 21.91
C ALA A 133 -4.43 -7.82 23.33
N VAL A 134 -3.45 -7.00 23.73
CA VAL A 134 -2.92 -6.98 25.11
C VAL A 134 -3.95 -6.38 26.08
N LYS A 135 -4.67 -5.32 25.67
CA LYS A 135 -5.79 -4.73 26.44
C LYS A 135 -6.86 -5.78 26.74
N LYS A 136 -7.26 -6.58 25.75
CA LYS A 136 -8.25 -7.67 25.90
C LYS A 136 -7.80 -8.79 26.86
N LYS A 137 -6.50 -8.91 27.12
CA LYS A 137 -5.93 -9.82 28.13
C LYS A 137 -5.82 -9.17 29.52
N GLU A 138 -6.46 -8.02 29.71
CA GLU A 138 -6.49 -7.23 30.94
C GLU A 138 -5.09 -6.76 31.42
N GLN A 139 -4.10 -6.78 30.54
CA GLN A 139 -2.74 -6.29 30.82
C GLN A 139 -2.67 -4.78 30.57
N TYR A 140 -3.49 -4.01 31.30
CA TYR A 140 -3.76 -2.60 30.99
C TYR A 140 -2.52 -1.70 31.00
N ASP A 141 -1.60 -1.88 31.95
CA ASP A 141 -0.37 -1.07 32.00
C ASP A 141 0.54 -1.32 30.80
N ARG A 142 0.64 -2.58 30.38
CA ARG A 142 1.38 -2.95 29.16
C ARG A 142 0.70 -2.40 27.91
N ALA A 143 -0.62 -2.52 27.82
CA ALA A 143 -1.40 -1.99 26.70
C ALA A 143 -1.22 -0.47 26.59
N ILE A 144 -1.28 0.28 27.70
CA ILE A 144 -1.05 1.73 27.72
C ILE A 144 0.36 2.08 27.22
N SER A 145 1.39 1.33 27.66
CA SER A 145 2.77 1.56 27.18
C SER A 145 2.84 1.39 25.66
N MET A 146 2.33 0.26 25.14
CA MET A 146 2.33 -0.02 23.70
C MET A 146 1.54 1.04 22.92
N LEU A 147 0.36 1.44 23.39
CA LEU A 147 -0.44 2.47 22.73
C LEU A 147 0.26 3.83 22.69
N ARG A 148 1.02 4.19 23.74
CA ARG A 148 1.82 5.42 23.75
C ARG A 148 2.97 5.36 22.76
N ASP A 149 3.66 4.23 22.67
CA ASP A 149 4.72 4.04 21.69
C ASP A 149 4.15 4.11 20.26
N THR A 150 3.01 3.46 20.01
CA THR A 150 2.26 3.56 18.74
C THR A 150 1.83 5.00 18.44
N LEU A 151 1.36 5.75 19.43
CA LEU A 151 0.96 7.16 19.26
C LEU A 151 2.15 8.04 18.87
N ASN A 152 3.32 7.81 19.49
CA ASN A 152 4.53 8.56 19.17
C ASN A 152 4.98 8.25 17.74
N ALA A 153 5.01 6.98 17.35
CA ALA A 153 5.30 6.57 15.98
C ALA A 153 4.32 7.18 14.96
N ALA A 154 3.02 7.21 15.30
CA ALA A 154 2.00 7.84 14.46
C ALA A 154 2.21 9.35 14.32
N LYS A 155 2.52 10.06 15.40
CA LYS A 155 2.79 11.51 15.38
C LYS A 155 4.06 11.86 14.60
N GLU A 156 5.09 11.02 14.67
CA GLU A 156 6.29 11.16 13.85
C GLU A 156 6.00 10.87 12.38
N PHE A 157 5.19 9.86 12.07
CA PHE A 157 4.84 9.54 10.70
C PHE A 157 3.95 10.60 10.04
N TYR A 158 2.94 11.08 10.76
CA TYR A 158 2.01 12.13 10.30
C TYR A 158 2.46 13.53 10.76
N MET A 159 3.76 13.84 10.77
CA MET A 159 4.36 15.08 11.30
C MET A 159 3.54 16.37 11.12
N GLU A 160 2.79 16.51 10.01
CA GLU A 160 1.96 17.68 9.69
C GLU A 160 0.43 17.44 9.77
N ASP A 161 -0.03 16.18 9.88
CA ASP A 161 -1.44 15.79 9.96
C ASP A 161 -1.78 15.15 11.32
N LEU A 162 -1.71 15.96 12.36
CA LEU A 162 -2.15 15.59 13.71
C LEU A 162 -3.66 15.33 13.81
N GLU A 163 -4.43 15.65 12.77
CA GLU A 163 -5.87 15.36 12.69
C GLU A 163 -6.19 13.98 12.12
N SER A 164 -5.16 13.21 11.73
CA SER A 164 -5.27 11.83 11.27
C SER A 164 -6.22 11.00 12.15
N GLU A 165 -7.19 10.34 11.51
CA GLU A 165 -8.16 9.47 12.19
C GLU A 165 -7.46 8.37 12.99
N LEU A 166 -6.29 7.91 12.54
CA LEU A 166 -5.52 6.88 13.24
C LEU A 166 -4.94 7.39 14.56
N ILE A 167 -4.44 8.64 14.61
CA ILE A 167 -3.98 9.28 15.85
C ILE A 167 -5.13 9.36 16.85
N LYS A 168 -6.29 9.87 16.42
CA LYS A 168 -7.49 9.97 17.26
C LYS A 168 -7.94 8.61 17.79
N LYS A 169 -7.88 7.58 16.95
CA LYS A 169 -8.21 6.19 17.34
C LYS A 169 -7.26 5.67 18.43
N ILE A 170 -5.96 5.93 18.30
CA ILE A 170 -4.97 5.53 19.31
C ILE A 170 -5.20 6.29 20.62
N GLU A 171 -5.43 7.61 20.58
CA GLU A 171 -5.70 8.44 21.76
C GLU A 171 -6.98 7.98 22.50
N ASN A 172 -8.04 7.68 21.76
CA ASN A 172 -9.27 7.13 22.33
C ASN A 172 -9.03 5.79 23.01
N SER A 173 -8.27 4.88 22.39
CA SER A 173 -7.91 3.60 23.00
C SER A 173 -7.14 3.77 24.32
N ILE A 174 -6.21 4.74 24.39
CA ILE A 174 -5.50 5.08 25.63
C ILE A 174 -6.49 5.53 26.71
N ASN A 175 -7.38 6.47 26.38
CA ASN A 175 -8.36 7.03 27.32
C ASN A 175 -9.34 5.97 27.83
N GLU A 176 -9.82 5.09 26.94
CA GLU A 176 -10.65 3.94 27.31
C GLU A 176 -9.91 3.00 28.27
N THR A 177 -8.65 2.70 27.98
CA THR A 177 -7.83 1.80 28.81
C THR A 177 -7.62 2.36 30.22
N TYR A 178 -7.34 3.67 30.32
CA TYR A 178 -7.27 4.34 31.62
C TYR A 178 -8.61 4.32 32.36
N SER A 179 -9.72 4.57 31.67
CA SER A 179 -11.05 4.56 32.27
C SER A 179 -11.40 3.19 32.86
N ILE A 180 -11.08 2.10 32.14
CA ILE A 180 -11.24 0.73 32.66
C ILE A 180 -10.42 0.52 33.93
N LYS A 181 -9.15 0.91 33.92
CA LYS A 181 -8.26 0.77 35.08
C LYS A 181 -8.77 1.54 36.30
N VAL A 182 -9.24 2.77 36.10
CA VAL A 182 -9.83 3.60 37.18
C VAL A 182 -11.06 2.92 37.77
N ASN A 183 -11.96 2.41 36.93
CA ASN A 183 -13.17 1.73 37.40
C ASN A 183 -12.85 0.49 38.23
N LEU A 184 -11.87 -0.33 37.82
CA LEU A 184 -11.43 -1.50 38.59
C LEU A 184 -10.88 -1.12 39.97
N LEU A 185 -10.14 0.00 40.07
CA LEU A 185 -9.65 0.51 41.35
C LEU A 185 -10.79 1.01 42.25
N VAL A 186 -11.78 1.69 41.67
CA VAL A 186 -12.98 2.15 42.39
C VAL A 186 -13.79 0.97 42.90
N GLU A 187 -13.99 -0.06 42.09
CA GLU A 187 -14.68 -1.30 42.49
C GLU A 187 -13.95 -1.99 43.65
N LYS A 188 -12.63 -2.14 43.54
CA LYS A 188 -11.81 -2.72 44.62
C LYS A 188 -11.90 -1.91 45.91
N ALA A 189 -11.87 -0.58 45.83
CA ALA A 189 -12.02 0.29 46.99
C ALA A 189 -13.41 0.14 47.64
N ASN A 190 -14.46 0.05 46.84
CA ASN A 190 -15.82 -0.17 47.33
C ASN A 190 -15.97 -1.56 48.00
N GLN A 191 -15.36 -2.61 47.44
CA GLN A 191 -15.34 -3.94 48.05
C GLN A 191 -14.62 -3.94 49.40
N LEU A 192 -13.46 -3.29 49.49
CA LEU A 192 -12.73 -3.16 50.75
C LEU A 192 -13.56 -2.44 51.82
N LYS A 193 -14.25 -1.35 51.43
CA LYS A 193 -15.17 -0.61 52.31
C LYS A 193 -16.31 -1.47 52.85
N VAL A 194 -16.92 -2.31 52.00
CA VAL A 194 -18.01 -3.21 52.41
C VAL A 194 -17.50 -4.35 53.30
N SER A 195 -16.30 -4.86 53.05
CA SER A 195 -15.71 -5.97 53.80
C SER A 195 -15.20 -5.60 55.21
N GLY A 196 -15.23 -4.32 55.58
CA GLY A 196 -14.73 -3.85 56.89
C GLY A 196 -13.20 -3.91 57.03
N ASN A 197 -12.46 -4.13 55.93
CA ASN A 197 -11.00 -4.19 55.90
C ASN A 197 -10.35 -2.84 55.55
N LEU A 198 -10.96 -1.73 56.00
CA LEU A 198 -10.40 -0.37 55.89
C LEU A 198 -9.68 0.02 57.18
#